data_AF-A0A7K4GKT6-F1
#
_entry.id   AF-A0A7K4GKT6-F1
#
_cell.length_a   1.000
_cell.length_b   1.000
_cell.length_c   1.000
_cell.angle_alpha   90.00
_cell.angle_beta   90.00
_cell.angle_gamma   90.00
#
_symmetry.space_group_name_H-M   'P 1'
#
loop_
_entity.id
_entity.type
_entity.pdbx_description
1 polymer ?
#
loop_
_entity_poly.entity_id
_entity_poly.type
_entity_poly.pdbx_seq_one_letter_code
_entity_poly.pdbx_strand_id
1 'polypeptide(L)'
;MVKIYSISSIRKKVREYGKRISAPSRLLTVRTSSDGFGTPHIEIDEKGYNYVVSERGEEYERRQTKDITILLYWIFKSIVFIMASDYELENRKTNEDFRRQLFAKQIELMEKLDSKFAQWSKEELDKILEKSPYEDNL
;
A
#
# COMPACT_ATOMS: atom_id res chain seq x y z
N MET A 1 -22.79 -3.59 -16.44
CA MET A 1 -21.88 -4.49 -15.70
C MET A 1 -20.61 -3.73 -15.37
N VAL A 2 -20.16 -3.74 -14.11
CA VAL A 2 -18.84 -3.20 -13.75
C VAL A 2 -17.78 -4.13 -14.31
N LYS A 3 -16.82 -3.60 -15.08
CA LYS A 3 -15.75 -4.37 -15.70
C LYS A 3 -14.77 -4.83 -14.62
N ILE A 4 -14.74 -6.13 -14.34
CA ILE A 4 -13.70 -6.75 -13.49
C ILE A 4 -12.47 -7.02 -14.36
N TYR A 5 -11.31 -6.54 -13.92
CA TYR A 5 -10.04 -6.73 -14.58
C TYR A 5 -9.50 -8.12 -14.27
N SER A 6 -8.93 -8.79 -15.27
CA SER A 6 -8.17 -10.04 -15.06
C SER A 6 -6.91 -9.78 -14.25
N ILE A 7 -6.38 -10.81 -13.59
CA ILE A 7 -5.12 -10.70 -12.83
C ILE A 7 -3.94 -10.21 -13.70
N SER A 8 -3.90 -10.61 -14.98
CA SER A 8 -2.89 -10.11 -15.93
C SER A 8 -2.99 -8.60 -16.14
N SER A 9 -4.22 -8.09 -16.24
CA SER A 9 -4.48 -6.65 -16.39
C SER A 9 -4.12 -5.87 -15.11
N ILE A 10 -4.40 -6.43 -13.93
CA ILE A 10 -4.02 -5.84 -12.63
C ILE A 10 -2.49 -5.77 -12.54
N ARG A 11 -1.79 -6.87 -12.84
CA ARG A 11 -0.31 -6.91 -12.87
C ARG A 11 0.28 -5.87 -13.81
N LYS A 12 -0.31 -5.67 -14.99
CA LYS A 12 0.11 -4.64 -15.94
C LYS A 12 -0.06 -3.24 -15.34
N LYS A 13 -1.22 -2.94 -14.76
CA LYS A 13 -1.50 -1.65 -14.10
C LYS A 13 -0.55 -1.37 -12.93
N VAL A 14 -0.30 -2.36 -12.07
CA VAL A 14 0.65 -2.23 -10.95
C VAL A 14 2.06 -1.92 -11.47
N ARG A 15 2.51 -2.56 -12.54
CA ARG A 15 3.80 -2.22 -13.16
C ARG A 15 3.83 -0.81 -13.74
N GLU A 16 2.75 -0.37 -14.37
CA GLU A 16 2.65 1.00 -14.94
C GLU A 16 2.67 2.08 -13.85
N TYR A 17 1.92 1.90 -12.78
CA TYR A 17 1.92 2.80 -11.63
C TYR A 17 3.28 2.77 -10.90
N GLY A 18 3.85 1.58 -10.69
CA GLY A 18 5.14 1.41 -10.03
C GLY A 18 6.28 2.20 -10.69
N LYS A 19 6.25 2.37 -12.02
CA LYS A 19 7.22 3.20 -12.74
C LYS A 19 7.18 4.67 -12.31
N ARG A 20 6.01 5.22 -11.95
CA ARG A 20 5.83 6.63 -11.56
C ARG A 20 6.58 6.98 -10.28
N ILE A 21 6.74 6.00 -9.39
CA ILE A 21 7.44 6.15 -8.12
C ILE A 21 8.81 5.47 -8.11
N SER A 22 9.28 4.96 -9.25
CA SER A 22 10.50 4.17 -9.34
C SER A 22 10.53 2.97 -8.37
N ALA A 23 9.39 2.30 -8.19
CA ALA A 23 9.28 1.17 -7.28
C ALA A 23 10.17 0.00 -7.74
N PRO A 24 10.93 -0.63 -6.82
CA PRO A 24 11.69 -1.83 -7.11
C PRO A 24 10.80 -2.94 -7.69
N SER A 25 11.26 -3.60 -8.75
CA SER A 25 10.50 -4.65 -9.46
C SER A 25 10.01 -5.77 -8.53
N ARG A 26 10.79 -6.13 -7.51
CA ARG A 26 10.43 -7.12 -6.49
C ARG A 26 9.11 -6.79 -5.78
N LEU A 27 8.82 -5.51 -5.54
CA LEU A 27 7.61 -5.04 -4.85
C LEU A 27 6.37 -5.00 -5.77
N LEU A 28 6.57 -5.10 -7.09
CA LEU A 28 5.48 -5.02 -8.09
C LEU A 28 4.87 -6.39 -8.41
N THR A 29 5.21 -7.42 -7.64
CA THR A 29 4.70 -8.78 -7.81
C THR A 29 3.32 -8.91 -7.19
N VAL A 30 2.29 -9.03 -8.02
CA VAL A 30 0.91 -9.33 -7.55
C VAL A 30 0.69 -10.84 -7.51
N ARG A 31 0.54 -11.37 -6.30
CA ARG A 31 0.28 -12.80 -6.03
C ARG A 31 -1.21 -13.14 -6.17
N THR A 32 -1.50 -14.41 -6.44
CA THR A 32 -2.87 -14.98 -6.47
C THR A 32 -3.09 -16.03 -5.40
N SER A 33 -2.10 -16.26 -4.56
CA SER A 33 -2.13 -17.18 -3.44
C SER A 33 -1.22 -16.64 -2.35
N SER A 34 -1.53 -16.96 -1.09
CA SER A 34 -0.70 -16.61 0.04
C SER A 34 0.71 -17.18 -0.11
N ASP A 35 1.71 -16.46 0.40
CA ASP A 35 3.05 -16.99 0.62
C ASP A 35 3.27 -17.50 2.06
N GLY A 36 2.27 -17.33 2.93
CA GLY A 36 2.31 -17.71 4.35
C GLY A 36 3.03 -16.70 5.26
N PHE A 37 3.53 -15.58 4.73
CA PHE A 37 4.37 -14.61 5.45
C PHE A 37 3.74 -13.21 5.52
N GLY A 38 2.42 -13.10 5.33
CA GLY A 38 1.71 -11.82 5.41
C GLY A 38 1.84 -10.96 4.16
N THR A 39 2.46 -11.45 3.08
CA THR A 39 2.38 -10.71 1.80
C THR A 39 0.96 -10.81 1.25
N PRO A 40 0.33 -9.69 0.89
CA PRO A 40 -1.01 -9.71 0.32
C PRO A 40 -1.09 -10.47 -1.01
N HIS A 41 -2.19 -11.21 -1.21
CA HIS A 41 -2.54 -11.82 -2.49
C HIS A 41 -3.94 -11.39 -2.94
N ILE A 42 -4.19 -11.53 -4.25
CA ILE A 42 -5.45 -11.13 -4.88
C ILE A 42 -6.21 -12.37 -5.34
N GLU A 43 -7.43 -12.52 -4.84
CA GLU A 43 -8.43 -13.46 -5.35
C GLU A 43 -9.51 -12.68 -6.11
N ILE A 44 -10.03 -13.25 -7.19
CA ILE A 44 -11.04 -12.62 -8.03
C ILE A 44 -12.23 -13.55 -8.17
N ASP A 45 -13.42 -13.06 -7.83
CA ASP A 45 -14.68 -13.79 -7.91
C ASP A 45 -15.80 -12.90 -8.48
N GLU A 46 -17.04 -13.40 -8.44
CA GLU A 46 -18.24 -12.68 -8.88
C GLU A 46 -18.57 -11.43 -8.04
N LYS A 47 -18.07 -11.36 -6.80
CA LYS A 47 -18.24 -10.24 -5.88
C LYS A 47 -17.17 -9.17 -6.08
N GLY A 48 -16.05 -9.49 -6.73
CA GLY A 48 -15.06 -8.52 -7.21
C GLY A 48 -13.63 -8.96 -6.89
N TYR A 49 -12.83 -7.99 -6.43
CA TYR A 49 -11.46 -8.23 -5.98
C TYR A 49 -11.44 -8.43 -4.47
N ASN A 50 -10.78 -9.48 -4.03
CA ASN A 50 -10.47 -9.72 -2.64
C ASN A 50 -8.96 -9.51 -2.44
N TYR A 51 -8.62 -8.53 -1.61
CA TYR A 51 -7.27 -8.30 -1.11
C TYR A 51 -7.15 -9.05 0.21
N VAL A 52 -6.30 -10.07 0.25
CA VAL A 52 -6.22 -11.02 1.36
C VAL A 52 -4.81 -11.00 1.93
N VAL A 53 -4.71 -10.95 3.25
CA VAL A 53 -3.46 -11.07 3.99
C VAL A 53 -3.56 -12.30 4.89
N SER A 54 -2.67 -13.25 4.66
CA SER A 54 -2.57 -14.46 5.49
C SER A 54 -1.13 -14.67 5.94
N GLU A 55 -0.95 -15.03 7.20
CA GLU A 55 0.35 -15.31 7.81
C GLU A 55 0.24 -16.60 8.64
N ARG A 56 1.23 -17.49 8.54
CA ARG A 56 1.30 -18.75 9.30
C ARG A 56 0.04 -19.63 9.22
N GLY A 57 -0.66 -19.59 8.09
CA GLY A 57 -1.88 -20.37 7.83
C GLY A 57 -3.18 -19.70 8.25
N GLU A 58 -3.12 -18.52 8.89
CA GLU A 58 -4.29 -17.78 9.36
C GLU A 58 -4.56 -16.56 8.46
N GLU A 59 -5.83 -16.31 8.14
CA GLU A 59 -6.26 -15.10 7.45
C GLU A 59 -6.42 -13.96 8.47
N TYR A 60 -5.55 -12.94 8.36
CA TYR A 60 -5.58 -11.77 9.23
C TYR A 60 -6.47 -10.66 8.69
N GLU A 61 -6.61 -10.59 7.37
CA GLU A 61 -7.33 -9.50 6.72
C GLU A 61 -7.91 -9.93 5.38
N ARG A 62 -9.17 -9.54 5.13
CA ARG A 62 -9.79 -9.58 3.82
C ARG A 62 -10.55 -8.29 3.57
N ARG A 63 -10.20 -7.60 2.49
CA ARG A 63 -10.93 -6.44 1.98
C ARG A 63 -11.48 -6.76 0.60
N GLN A 64 -12.76 -6.44 0.38
CA GLN A 64 -13.44 -6.70 -0.88
C GLN A 64 -13.89 -5.41 -1.55
N THR A 65 -13.69 -5.30 -2.87
CA THR A 65 -14.19 -4.17 -3.67
C THR A 65 -14.44 -4.58 -5.12
N LYS A 66 -15.37 -3.87 -5.79
CA LYS A 66 -15.53 -3.95 -7.26
C LYS A 66 -14.80 -2.82 -7.98
N ASP A 67 -14.27 -1.83 -7.25
CA ASP A 67 -13.56 -0.69 -7.81
C ASP A 67 -12.06 -0.98 -7.92
N ILE A 68 -11.56 -0.99 -9.15
CA ILE A 68 -10.14 -1.18 -9.45
C ILE A 68 -9.26 -0.09 -8.80
N THR A 69 -9.79 1.12 -8.64
CA THR A 69 -9.08 2.26 -8.04
C THR A 69 -8.80 1.98 -6.57
N ILE A 70 -9.80 1.45 -5.85
CA ILE A 70 -9.68 1.05 -4.44
C ILE A 70 -8.70 -0.11 -4.29
N LEU A 71 -8.77 -1.12 -5.17
CA LEU A 71 -7.79 -2.23 -5.14
C LEU A 71 -6.36 -1.72 -5.35
N LEU A 72 -6.15 -0.86 -6.34
CA LEU A 72 -4.82 -0.30 -6.61
C LEU A 72 -4.32 0.53 -5.44
N TYR A 73 -5.19 1.31 -4.79
CA TYR A 73 -4.83 2.04 -3.56
C TYR A 73 -4.32 1.09 -2.47
N TRP A 74 -5.02 -0.02 -2.19
CA TRP A 74 -4.56 -0.98 -1.18
C TRP A 74 -3.21 -1.61 -1.52
N ILE A 75 -3.01 -2.03 -2.76
CA ILE A 75 -1.74 -2.58 -3.23
C ILE A 75 -0.60 -1.55 -3.06
N PHE A 76 -0.83 -0.32 -3.51
CA PHE A 76 0.19 0.72 -3.43
C PHE A 76 0.42 1.23 -2.01
N LYS A 77 -0.55 1.15 -1.11
CA LYS A 77 -0.36 1.46 0.31
C LYS A 77 0.73 0.59 0.92
N SER A 78 0.71 -0.72 0.67
CA SER A 78 1.76 -1.62 1.15
C SER A 78 3.12 -1.37 0.48
N ILE A 79 3.14 -1.15 -0.84
CA ILE A 79 4.39 -0.88 -1.58
C ILE A 79 5.04 0.43 -1.11
N VAL A 80 4.24 1.50 -1.01
CA VAL A 80 4.70 2.83 -0.60
C VAL A 80 5.14 2.85 0.85
N PHE A 81 4.49 2.10 1.74
CA PHE A 81 4.95 1.95 3.12
C PHE A 81 6.36 1.37 3.19
N ILE A 82 6.65 0.30 2.45
CA ILE A 82 8.00 -0.30 2.39
C ILE A 82 9.02 0.72 1.88
N MET A 83 8.74 1.38 0.76
CA MET A 83 9.65 2.37 0.18
C MET A 83 9.88 3.59 1.08
N ALA A 84 8.83 4.04 1.77
CA ALA A 84 8.94 5.13 2.73
C ALA A 84 9.74 4.71 3.98
N SER A 85 9.64 3.45 4.38
CA SER A 85 10.38 2.90 5.53
C SER A 85 11.86 2.78 5.21
N ASP A 86 12.21 2.28 4.01
CA ASP A 86 13.59 2.26 3.51
C ASP A 86 14.18 3.68 3.48
N TYR A 87 13.41 4.64 2.96
CA TYR A 87 13.83 6.05 2.93
C TYR A 87 14.03 6.65 4.33
N GLU A 88 13.09 6.42 5.26
CA GLU A 88 13.23 6.90 6.64
C GLU A 88 14.50 6.33 7.27
N LEU A 89 14.73 5.03 7.14
CA LEU A 89 15.89 4.38 7.73
C LEU A 89 17.21 4.96 7.20
N GLU A 90 17.28 5.27 5.90
CA GLU A 90 18.45 5.89 5.26
C GLU A 90 18.65 7.37 5.65
N ASN A 91 17.59 8.07 6.07
CA ASN A 91 17.59 9.51 6.33
C ASN A 91 17.27 9.85 7.80
N ARG A 92 17.35 8.84 8.68
CA ARG A 92 16.89 8.95 10.06
C ARG A 92 17.57 10.11 10.77
N LYS A 93 16.75 10.98 11.38
CA LYS A 93 17.23 12.03 12.25
C LYS A 93 17.11 11.59 13.69
N THR A 94 18.22 11.68 14.42
CA THR A 94 18.22 11.46 15.87
C THR A 94 17.26 12.42 16.55
N ASN A 95 16.48 11.93 17.51
CA ASN A 95 15.48 12.67 18.29
C ASN A 95 14.24 13.16 17.53
N GLU A 96 14.03 12.74 16.28
CA GLU A 96 12.79 12.99 15.52
C GLU A 96 11.95 11.71 15.51
N ASP A 97 10.64 11.82 15.72
CA ASP A 97 9.74 10.68 15.52
C ASP A 97 9.86 10.21 14.06
N PHE A 98 10.29 8.96 13.86
CA PHE A 98 10.53 8.37 12.54
C PHE A 98 9.30 8.49 11.62
N ARG A 99 8.09 8.50 12.21
CA ARG A 99 6.82 8.62 11.48
C ARG A 99 6.73 9.94 10.72
N ARG A 100 7.40 11.01 11.15
CA ARG A 100 7.41 12.29 10.43
C ARG A 100 7.97 12.14 9.02
N GLN A 101 9.13 11.50 8.90
CA GLN A 101 9.77 11.27 7.59
C GLN A 101 9.03 10.20 6.79
N LEU A 102 8.66 9.10 7.45
CA LEU A 102 7.90 8.01 6.86
C LEU A 102 6.60 8.53 6.22
N PHE A 103 5.76 9.24 6.99
CA PHE A 103 4.44 9.71 6.54
C PHE A 103 4.57 10.79 5.46
N ALA A 104 5.54 11.69 5.58
CA ALA A 104 5.83 12.66 4.53
C ALA A 104 6.21 11.97 3.21
N LYS A 105 7.09 10.97 3.26
CA LYS A 105 7.48 10.20 2.07
C LYS A 105 6.32 9.37 1.52
N GLN A 106 5.47 8.79 2.37
CA GLN A 106 4.27 8.09 1.92
C GLN A 106 3.35 9.00 1.11
N ILE A 107 3.03 10.20 1.62
CA ILE A 107 2.16 11.16 0.92
C ILE A 107 2.81 11.62 -0.39
N GLU A 108 4.11 11.93 -0.39
CA GLU A 108 4.85 12.30 -1.61
C GLU A 108 4.75 11.22 -2.70
N LEU A 109 4.95 9.95 -2.35
CA LEU A 109 4.88 8.85 -3.30
C LEU A 109 3.44 8.58 -3.75
N MET A 110 2.46 8.69 -2.86
CA MET A 110 1.06 8.55 -3.21
C MET A 110 0.60 9.64 -4.19
N GLU A 111 1.06 10.88 -4.02
CA GLU A 111 0.72 11.99 -4.92
C GLU A 111 1.24 11.74 -6.35
N LYS A 112 2.43 11.16 -6.48
CA LYS A 112 3.00 10.75 -7.78
C LYS A 112 2.19 9.62 -8.45
N LEU A 113 1.45 8.83 -7.68
CA LEU A 113 0.61 7.76 -8.21
C LEU A 113 -0.73 8.31 -8.68
N ASP A 114 -1.43 9.02 -7.79
CA ASP A 114 -2.77 9.58 -7.99
C ASP A 114 -3.09 10.54 -6.83
N SER A 115 -3.53 11.76 -7.10
CA SER A 115 -3.85 12.74 -6.03
C SER A 115 -4.94 12.24 -5.09
N LYS A 116 -5.85 11.38 -5.56
CA LYS A 116 -6.86 10.73 -4.71
C LYS A 116 -6.21 9.76 -3.72
N PHE A 117 -5.13 9.08 -4.10
CA PHE A 117 -4.40 8.19 -3.21
C PHE A 117 -3.69 8.98 -2.12
N ALA A 118 -3.10 10.13 -2.46
CA ALA A 118 -2.49 11.00 -1.47
C ALA A 118 -3.51 11.54 -0.48
N GLN A 119 -4.68 11.96 -0.96
CA GLN A 119 -5.77 12.40 -0.10
C GLN A 119 -6.20 11.31 0.88
N TRP A 120 -6.52 10.11 0.39
CA TRP A 120 -6.92 8.98 1.23
C TRP A 120 -5.83 8.58 2.23
N SER A 121 -4.57 8.54 1.78
CA SER A 121 -3.45 8.22 2.66
C SER A 121 -3.29 9.27 3.74
N LYS A 122 -3.41 10.56 3.41
CA LYS A 122 -3.33 11.65 4.39
C LYS A 122 -4.45 11.55 5.42
N GLU A 123 -5.70 11.35 5.00
CA GLU A 123 -6.83 11.18 5.91
C GLU A 123 -6.66 10.00 6.87
N GLU A 124 -6.08 8.89 6.41
CA GLU A 124 -5.77 7.73 7.26
C GLU A 124 -4.64 8.02 8.26
N LEU A 125 -3.58 8.70 7.81
CA LEU A 125 -2.43 9.06 8.66
C LEU A 125 -2.82 10.12 9.71
N ASP A 126 -3.63 11.11 9.32
CA ASP A 126 -4.14 12.13 10.24
C ASP A 126 -4.97 11.47 11.38
N LYS A 127 -5.81 10.48 11.07
CA LYS A 127 -6.54 9.69 12.08
C LYS A 127 -5.64 8.88 13.03
N ILE A 128 -4.48 8.42 12.54
CA ILE A 128 -3.49 7.76 13.39
C ILE A 128 -2.89 8.79 14.35
N LEU A 129 -2.53 9.97 13.85
CA LEU A 129 -1.91 11.03 14.65
C LEU A 129 -2.86 11.68 15.65
N GLU A 130 -4.17 11.72 15.37
CA GLU A 130 -5.19 12.12 16.33
C GLU A 130 -5.17 11.24 17.60
N LYS A 131 -4.88 9.94 17.44
CA LYS A 131 -4.87 8.96 18.53
C LYS A 131 -3.48 8.73 19.12
N SER A 132 -2.44 8.94 18.31
CA SER A 132 -1.04 8.75 18.67
C SER A 132 -0.21 9.86 18.00
N PRO A 133 -0.18 11.05 18.62
CA PRO A 133 0.60 12.19 18.13
C PRO A 133 2.08 11.85 17.97
N TYR A 134 2.82 12.67 17.22
CA TYR A 134 4.28 12.54 17.12
C TYR A 134 4.94 12.77 18.48
N GLU A 135 5.96 11.96 18.77
CA GLU A 135 6.77 12.06 19.98
C GLU A 135 8.25 12.20 19.60
N ASP A 136 8.74 13.44 19.62
CA ASP A 136 10.14 13.75 19.40
C ASP A 136 10.93 13.61 20.71
N ASN A 137 12.22 13.27 20.63
CA ASN A 137 13.14 13.09 21.77
C ASN A 137 12.83 11.92 22.71
N LEU A 138 12.22 10.85 22.20
CA LEU A 138 12.19 9.55 22.88
C LEU A 138 13.59 8.92 22.94
#